data_AF-A0AAJ2AS17-F1
#
_entry.id   AF-A0AAJ2AS17-F1
#
_cell.length_a   1.000
_cell.length_b   1.000
_cell.length_c   1.000
_cell.angle_alpha   90.00
_cell.angle_beta   90.00
_cell.angle_gamma   90.00
#
_symmetry.space_group_name_H-M   'P 1'
#
loop_
_entity.id
_entity.type
_entity.pdbx_description
1 polymer ?
#
loop_
_entity_poly.entity_id
_entity_poly.type
_entity_poly.pdbx_seq_one_letter_code
_entity_poly.pdbx_strand_id
1 'polypeptide(L)'
;MQLISRLIRILSVTATAGSALMVLSTAHANTPAAADVAAQAEPQAHTLDMKATVVKVHADTSSVEVKGPKGRVVVIDVDPAVADVKKLKAGDEVHVSYRGALLISADPVDPKAAESRVIADQTAPASDGVVVKKHGVQVVAVVQKIDAAAREVTLAGPKHTVTVQVAPDMPLDKIKVGDRVTATYVAATAMNVTRGGHVVK
;
A
#
# COMPACT_ATOMS: atom_id res chain seq x y z
N MET A 1 -5.71 -33.99 -57.35
CA MET A 1 -5.94 -35.30 -58.02
C MET A 1 -5.39 -36.35 -57.05
N GLN A 2 -6.12 -37.24 -56.37
CA GLN A 2 -7.49 -37.76 -56.48
C GLN A 2 -7.98 -38.32 -55.11
N LEU A 3 -9.29 -38.20 -54.89
CA LEU A 3 -10.29 -39.12 -54.29
C LEU A 3 -9.97 -39.86 -52.97
N ILE A 4 -10.66 -39.63 -51.84
CA ILE A 4 -12.09 -39.86 -51.48
C ILE A 4 -12.43 -41.34 -51.12
N SER A 5 -12.81 -41.49 -49.84
CA SER A 5 -13.87 -42.36 -49.27
C SER A 5 -13.64 -43.86 -49.02
N ARG A 6 -13.92 -44.29 -47.77
CA ARG A 6 -15.05 -45.17 -47.36
C ARG A 6 -15.03 -45.36 -45.82
N LEU A 7 -16.05 -45.00 -45.03
CA LEU A 7 -17.34 -45.70 -44.72
C LEU A 7 -17.14 -47.20 -44.39
N ILE A 8 -17.74 -47.86 -43.40
CA ILE A 8 -18.73 -47.57 -42.34
C ILE A 8 -18.79 -48.83 -41.43
N ARG A 9 -19.10 -48.61 -40.13
CA ARG A 9 -19.75 -49.49 -39.11
C ARG A 9 -19.52 -51.01 -39.10
N ILE A 10 -19.18 -51.54 -37.91
CA ILE A 10 -19.88 -52.71 -37.33
C ILE A 10 -20.11 -52.48 -35.82
N LEU A 11 -21.35 -52.75 -35.42
CA LEU A 11 -21.95 -52.70 -34.10
C LEU A 11 -21.91 -54.11 -33.48
N SER A 12 -21.53 -54.26 -32.21
CA SER A 12 -21.93 -55.44 -31.42
C SER A 12 -21.86 -55.16 -29.92
N VAL A 13 -23.05 -55.21 -29.32
CA VAL A 13 -23.35 -55.15 -27.88
C VAL A 13 -23.15 -56.53 -27.28
N THR A 14 -22.51 -56.63 -26.10
CA THR A 14 -22.77 -57.72 -25.16
C THR A 14 -22.43 -57.31 -23.73
N ALA A 15 -23.37 -57.51 -22.81
CA ALA A 15 -23.29 -57.22 -21.39
C ALA A 15 -23.02 -58.50 -20.59
N THR A 16 -22.18 -58.43 -19.55
CA THR A 16 -22.25 -59.33 -18.37
C THR A 16 -21.46 -58.76 -17.19
N ALA A 17 -22.08 -58.80 -16.02
CA ALA A 17 -21.55 -58.34 -14.73
C ALA A 17 -20.68 -59.42 -14.05
N GLY A 18 -19.74 -58.99 -13.19
CA GLY A 18 -18.99 -59.89 -12.29
C GLY A 18 -17.81 -59.20 -11.62
N SER A 19 -17.95 -58.91 -10.32
CA SER A 19 -17.02 -58.15 -9.48
C SER A 19 -15.72 -58.90 -9.15
N ALA A 20 -14.57 -58.20 -9.19
CA ALA A 20 -13.38 -58.54 -8.41
C ALA A 20 -12.55 -57.27 -8.13
N LEU A 21 -12.38 -56.97 -6.84
CA LEU A 21 -11.49 -55.91 -6.35
C LEU A 21 -10.03 -56.26 -6.64
N MET A 22 -9.31 -55.36 -7.29
CA MET A 22 -7.86 -55.20 -7.13
C MET A 22 -7.55 -53.73 -6.87
N VAL A 23 -6.91 -53.49 -5.73
CA VAL A 23 -6.53 -52.19 -5.20
C VAL A 23 -5.39 -51.61 -6.03
N LEU A 24 -5.60 -50.46 -6.68
CA LEU A 24 -4.52 -49.65 -7.26
C LEU A 24 -3.82 -48.88 -6.14
N SER A 25 -2.54 -49.18 -5.91
CA SER A 25 -1.63 -48.28 -5.20
C SER A 25 -1.23 -47.14 -6.15
N THR A 26 -2.01 -46.07 -6.19
CA THR A 26 -1.53 -44.79 -6.72
C THR A 26 -0.67 -44.13 -5.64
N ALA A 27 0.64 -44.12 -5.90
CA ALA A 27 1.61 -43.28 -5.19
C ALA A 27 1.06 -41.85 -5.12
N HIS A 28 0.72 -41.41 -3.91
CA HIS A 28 0.36 -40.03 -3.65
C HIS A 28 1.64 -39.20 -3.74
N ALA A 29 1.77 -38.44 -4.82
CA ALA A 29 2.74 -37.36 -4.90
C ALA A 29 2.42 -36.36 -3.78
N ASN A 30 3.30 -36.32 -2.78
CA ASN A 30 3.29 -35.36 -1.70
C ASN A 30 3.74 -34.00 -2.26
N THR A 31 2.82 -33.28 -2.90
CA THR A 31 2.99 -31.85 -3.18
C THR A 31 2.59 -31.10 -1.91
N PRO A 32 3.46 -30.29 -1.28
CA PRO A 32 3.05 -29.51 -0.13
C PRO A 32 1.95 -28.54 -0.57
N ALA A 33 0.78 -28.71 0.06
CA ALA A 33 -0.35 -27.83 -0.04
C ALA A 33 0.11 -26.40 0.23
N ALA A 34 0.13 -25.57 -0.81
CA ALA A 34 0.02 -24.15 -0.66
C ALA A 34 -1.32 -23.90 0.03
N ALA A 35 -1.26 -23.54 1.31
CA ALA A 35 -2.42 -23.15 2.08
C ALA A 35 -3.04 -21.92 1.40
N ASP A 36 -4.16 -22.16 0.75
CA ASP A 36 -5.11 -21.16 0.29
C ASP A 36 -5.66 -20.44 1.52
N VAL A 37 -5.01 -19.34 1.91
CA VAL A 37 -5.62 -18.33 2.76
C VAL A 37 -6.41 -17.40 1.86
N ALA A 38 -7.63 -17.84 1.54
CA ALA A 38 -8.72 -16.98 1.16
C ALA A 38 -9.01 -16.00 2.31
N ALA A 39 -8.26 -14.91 2.36
CA ALA A 39 -8.52 -13.76 3.22
C ALA A 39 -9.09 -12.64 2.34
N GLN A 40 -10.40 -12.48 2.46
CA GLN A 40 -11.20 -11.26 2.28
C GLN A 40 -10.65 -10.22 1.30
N ALA A 41 -11.38 -10.02 0.21
CA ALA A 41 -11.31 -8.82 -0.61
C ALA A 41 -11.70 -7.59 0.24
N GLU A 42 -10.73 -7.09 0.99
CA GLU A 42 -10.63 -5.67 1.31
C GLU A 42 -10.54 -4.91 -0.02
N PRO A 43 -11.01 -3.65 -0.11
CA PRO A 43 -10.82 -2.84 -1.31
C PRO A 43 -9.34 -2.93 -1.64
N GLN A 44 -8.99 -3.25 -2.90
CA GLN A 44 -7.63 -3.53 -3.35
C GLN A 44 -6.71 -2.33 -3.05
N ALA A 45 -6.30 -2.17 -1.80
CA ALA A 45 -5.24 -1.30 -1.39
C ALA A 45 -4.00 -2.03 -1.86
N HIS A 46 -3.51 -1.62 -3.04
CA HIS A 46 -2.34 -2.20 -3.66
C HIS A 46 -1.20 -2.25 -2.65
N THR A 47 -0.91 -3.44 -2.15
CA THR A 47 0.30 -3.68 -1.37
C THR A 47 1.46 -3.61 -2.35
N LEU A 48 2.42 -2.76 -2.02
CA LEU A 48 3.60 -2.50 -2.83
C LEU A 48 4.81 -3.12 -2.14
N ASP A 49 5.51 -3.98 -2.85
CA ASP A 49 6.80 -4.52 -2.42
C ASP A 49 7.93 -3.67 -2.98
N MET A 50 8.83 -3.24 -2.11
CA MET A 50 9.96 -2.41 -2.51
C MET A 50 11.19 -2.71 -1.66
N LYS A 51 12.32 -2.90 -2.35
CA LYS A 51 13.64 -2.79 -1.75
C LYS A 51 14.00 -1.31 -1.59
N ALA A 52 14.31 -0.89 -0.36
CA ALA A 52 14.56 0.50 -0.04
C ALA A 52 15.68 0.65 0.98
N THR A 53 16.29 1.84 1.00
CA THR A 53 17.30 2.22 2.00
C THR A 53 16.65 3.10 3.05
N VAL A 54 16.80 2.77 4.33
CA VAL A 54 16.34 3.61 5.44
C VAL A 54 17.13 4.91 5.42
N VAL A 55 16.44 6.05 5.31
CA VAL A 55 17.01 7.39 5.39
C VAL A 55 16.98 7.88 6.83
N LYS A 56 15.84 7.68 7.50
CA LYS A 56 15.61 8.12 8.88
C LYS A 56 14.63 7.20 9.60
N VAL A 57 14.81 7.07 10.91
CA VAL A 57 13.93 6.32 11.80
C VAL A 57 13.29 7.28 12.79
N HIS A 58 11.96 7.23 12.90
CA HIS A 58 11.15 8.01 13.82
C HIS A 58 10.62 7.08 14.91
N ALA A 59 11.46 6.78 15.90
CA ALA A 59 11.12 5.84 16.98
C ALA A 59 10.00 6.36 17.92
N ASP A 60 9.76 7.67 17.95
CA ASP A 60 8.70 8.32 18.70
C ASP A 60 7.31 8.08 18.08
N THR A 61 7.21 8.05 16.76
CA THR A 61 5.95 7.80 16.04
C THR A 61 5.83 6.39 15.46
N SER A 62 6.84 5.55 15.66
CA SER A 62 6.94 4.22 15.02
C SER A 62 6.87 4.29 13.49
N SER A 63 7.56 5.25 12.89
CA SER A 63 7.59 5.46 11.44
C SER A 63 9.02 5.40 10.90
N VAL A 64 9.19 5.06 9.62
CA VAL A 64 10.49 5.06 8.94
C VAL A 64 10.42 5.80 7.61
N GLU A 65 11.42 6.63 7.35
CA GLU A 65 11.62 7.29 6.07
C GLU A 65 12.55 6.43 5.22
N VAL A 66 12.07 5.96 4.08
CA VAL A 66 12.79 5.04 3.19
C VAL A 66 12.93 5.62 1.79
N LYS A 67 14.11 5.43 1.19
CA LYS A 67 14.41 5.81 -0.19
C LYS A 67 14.30 4.58 -1.08
N GLY A 68 13.35 4.61 -2.01
CA GLY A 68 13.15 3.58 -3.01
C GLY A 68 14.15 3.66 -4.18
N PRO A 69 14.12 2.70 -5.10
CA PRO A 69 15.08 2.59 -6.21
C PRO A 69 14.99 3.76 -7.21
N LYS A 70 13.81 4.37 -7.33
CA LYS A 70 13.59 5.58 -8.15
C LYS A 70 14.06 6.87 -7.46
N GLY A 71 14.76 6.77 -6.33
CA GLY A 71 15.22 7.89 -5.53
C GLY A 71 14.13 8.62 -4.73
N ARG A 72 12.87 8.19 -4.85
CA ARG A 72 11.74 8.74 -4.10
C ARG A 72 11.84 8.34 -2.63
N VAL A 73 11.52 9.30 -1.76
CA VAL A 73 11.54 9.11 -0.31
C VAL A 73 10.10 9.09 0.20
N VAL A 74 9.77 8.08 0.99
CA VAL A 74 8.42 7.86 1.53
C VAL A 74 8.54 7.60 3.02
N VAL A 75 7.65 8.21 3.80
CA VAL A 75 7.49 7.90 5.22
C VAL A 75 6.43 6.82 5.37
N ILE A 76 6.76 5.73 6.04
CA ILE A 76 5.91 4.56 6.24
C ILE A 76 5.74 4.36 7.75
N ASP A 77 4.49 4.34 8.21
CA ASP A 77 4.13 3.96 9.57
C ASP A 77 4.23 2.45 9.74
N VAL A 78 4.81 2.02 10.85
CA VAL A 78 5.09 0.63 11.14
C VAL A 78 4.42 0.26 12.44
N ASP A 79 3.47 -0.67 12.37
CA ASP A 79 2.89 -1.25 13.57
C ASP A 79 3.95 -2.11 14.29
N PRO A 80 4.18 -1.95 15.61
CA PRO A 80 5.11 -2.77 16.38
C PRO A 80 4.82 -4.28 16.30
N ALA A 81 3.60 -4.71 15.98
CA ALA A 81 3.25 -6.10 15.74
C ALA A 81 3.84 -6.64 14.41
N VAL A 82 4.06 -5.75 13.43
CA VAL A 82 4.66 -6.06 12.13
C VAL A 82 6.18 -6.06 12.22
N ALA A 83 6.77 -4.99 12.77
CA ALA A 83 8.22 -4.85 12.92
C ALA A 83 8.62 -3.83 13.98
N ASP A 84 9.80 -4.03 14.59
CA ASP A 84 10.39 -3.09 15.55
C ASP A 84 11.32 -2.10 14.84
N VAL A 85 10.85 -0.86 14.65
CA VAL A 85 11.62 0.20 14.01
C VAL A 85 12.89 0.58 14.77
N LYS A 86 12.97 0.30 16.08
CA LYS A 86 14.14 0.66 16.91
C LYS A 86 15.38 -0.17 16.57
N LYS A 87 15.19 -1.28 15.86
CA LYS A 87 16.27 -2.16 15.38
C LYS A 87 16.79 -1.74 14.00
N LEU A 88 16.18 -0.75 13.37
CA LEU A 88 16.62 -0.17 12.12
C LEU A 88 17.50 1.06 12.36
N LYS A 89 18.40 1.32 11.42
CA LYS A 89 19.19 2.56 11.37
C LYS A 89 19.23 3.13 9.96
N ALA A 90 19.55 4.42 9.87
CA ALA A 90 19.85 5.04 8.58
C ALA A 90 20.96 4.26 7.84
N GLY A 91 20.76 4.04 6.55
CA GLY A 91 21.62 3.23 5.69
C GLY A 91 21.24 1.75 5.61
N ASP A 92 20.32 1.25 6.45
CA ASP A 92 19.87 -0.14 6.34
C ASP A 92 19.13 -0.39 5.02
N GLU A 93 19.44 -1.53 4.40
CA GLU A 93 18.71 -2.02 3.25
C GLU A 93 17.59 -2.96 3.71
N VAL A 94 16.36 -2.59 3.40
CA VAL A 94 15.16 -3.30 3.82
C VAL A 94 14.30 -3.66 2.62
N HIS A 95 13.59 -4.77 2.73
CA HIS A 95 12.47 -5.07 1.85
C HIS A 95 11.18 -4.83 2.62
N VAL A 96 10.39 -3.88 2.13
CA VAL A 96 9.15 -3.43 2.77
C VAL A 96 7.99 -3.74 1.85
N SER A 97 7.00 -4.42 2.42
CA SER A 97 5.67 -4.57 1.83
C SER A 97 4.76 -3.56 2.52
N TYR A 98 4.18 -2.61 1.80
CA TYR A 98 3.39 -1.53 2.40
C TYR A 98 2.16 -1.16 1.57
N ARG A 99 1.14 -0.63 2.24
CA ARG A 99 0.04 0.08 1.57
C ARG A 99 0.43 1.54 1.42
N GLY A 100 0.33 2.08 0.20
CA GLY A 100 0.74 3.45 -0.11
C GLY A 100 -0.11 4.52 0.58
N ALA A 101 0.46 5.71 0.78
CA ALA A 101 -0.27 6.84 1.33
C ALA A 101 -1.24 7.42 0.30
N LEU A 102 -2.46 7.77 0.73
CA LEU A 102 -3.53 8.26 -0.14
C LEU A 102 -4.08 9.60 0.34
N LEU A 103 -3.91 10.65 -0.45
CA LEU A 103 -4.49 11.97 -0.24
C LEU A 103 -5.96 11.97 -0.62
N ILE A 104 -6.82 12.23 0.36
CA ILE A 104 -8.28 12.23 0.24
C ILE A 104 -8.80 13.63 -0.06
N SER A 105 -8.25 14.64 0.61
CA SER A 105 -8.59 16.04 0.36
C SER A 105 -7.39 16.96 0.58
N ALA A 106 -7.37 18.08 -0.12
CA ALA A 106 -6.49 19.20 0.17
C ALA A 106 -7.23 20.50 -0.09
N ASP A 107 -7.58 21.20 0.98
CA ASP A 107 -8.36 22.42 0.94
C ASP A 107 -7.44 23.63 1.16
N PRO A 108 -7.41 24.62 0.26
CA PRO A 108 -6.58 25.82 0.42
C PRO A 108 -6.88 26.53 1.74
N VAL A 109 -5.83 26.98 2.41
CA VAL A 109 -5.92 27.81 3.61
C VAL A 109 -5.50 29.21 3.22
N ASP A 110 -6.44 30.16 3.24
CA ASP A 110 -6.14 31.56 3.01
C ASP A 110 -5.14 32.05 4.06
N PRO A 111 -3.93 32.51 3.67
CA PRO A 111 -2.95 33.05 4.62
C PRO A 111 -3.50 34.29 5.35
N LYS A 112 -4.44 35.02 4.73
CA LYS A 112 -5.13 36.17 5.32
C LYS A 112 -6.21 35.80 6.34
N ALA A 113 -6.82 34.61 6.21
CA ALA A 113 -7.83 34.11 7.14
C ALA A 113 -7.21 33.56 8.43
N ALA A 114 -5.96 33.09 8.37
CA ALA A 114 -5.20 32.67 9.55
C ALA A 114 -4.92 33.84 10.50
N GLU A 115 -4.75 35.08 9.98
CA GLU A 115 -4.56 36.27 10.81
C GLU A 115 -5.89 36.85 11.34
N SER A 116 -6.97 36.79 10.54
CA SER A 116 -8.30 37.28 10.96
C SER A 116 -9.04 36.36 11.93
N ARG A 117 -8.65 35.08 12.07
CA ARG A 117 -9.31 34.11 12.96
C ARG A 117 -8.65 33.92 14.33
N VAL A 118 -7.54 34.60 14.62
CA VAL A 118 -6.91 34.54 15.97
C VAL A 118 -7.76 35.22 17.05
N ILE A 119 -8.84 35.94 16.71
CA ILE A 119 -9.67 36.66 17.69
C ILE A 119 -11.08 36.08 17.88
N ALA A 120 -11.57 35.14 17.06
CA ALA A 120 -13.02 34.85 17.06
C ALA A 120 -13.49 33.40 17.16
N ASP A 121 -12.64 32.37 17.19
CA ASP A 121 -13.20 31.01 17.32
C ASP A 121 -12.21 30.01 17.94
N GLN A 122 -12.44 29.72 19.22
CA GLN A 122 -11.82 28.61 19.92
C GLN A 122 -12.33 27.28 19.34
N THR A 123 -11.47 26.59 18.59
CA THR A 123 -11.29 25.15 18.79
C THR A 123 -9.79 24.95 18.90
N ALA A 124 -9.34 24.44 20.05
CA ALA A 124 -7.93 24.28 20.36
C ALA A 124 -7.16 23.64 19.19
N PRO A 125 -6.00 24.18 18.76
CA PRO A 125 -5.12 23.41 17.92
C PRO A 125 -4.72 22.17 18.73
N ALA A 126 -5.01 20.97 18.20
CA ALA A 126 -4.26 19.79 18.61
C ALA A 126 -2.79 20.15 18.41
N SER A 127 -2.02 20.13 19.49
CA SER A 127 -0.60 20.50 19.52
C SER A 127 0.11 19.84 18.32
N ASP A 128 0.87 20.65 17.57
CA ASP A 128 1.56 20.30 16.31
C ASP A 128 0.74 20.26 15.01
N GLY A 129 -0.55 20.61 15.01
CA GLY A 129 -1.33 20.77 13.77
C GLY A 129 -1.64 19.48 13.01
N VAL A 130 -1.51 18.33 13.68
CA VAL A 130 -1.87 17.00 13.16
C VAL A 130 -3.07 16.47 13.94
N VAL A 131 -4.20 16.23 13.26
CA VAL A 131 -5.42 15.65 13.84
C VAL A 131 -5.67 14.29 13.21
N VAL A 132 -5.64 13.22 14.00
CA VAL A 132 -5.99 11.87 13.53
C VAL A 132 -7.50 11.70 13.61
N LYS A 133 -8.20 11.72 12.48
CA LYS A 133 -9.60 11.29 12.36
C LYS A 133 -9.64 9.78 12.22
N LYS A 134 -10.75 9.14 12.57
CA LYS A 134 -10.94 7.66 12.62
C LYS A 134 -10.45 6.88 11.39
N HIS A 135 -10.23 7.53 10.24
CA HIS A 135 -9.68 6.93 9.02
C HIS A 135 -8.64 7.78 8.27
N GLY A 136 -8.11 8.86 8.85
CA GLY A 136 -7.18 9.72 8.12
C GLY A 136 -6.52 10.80 8.99
N VAL A 137 -5.31 11.18 8.61
CA VAL A 137 -4.52 12.24 9.23
C VAL A 137 -4.84 13.56 8.54
N GLN A 138 -5.29 14.54 9.31
CA GLN A 138 -5.48 15.91 8.85
C GLN A 138 -4.29 16.76 9.29
N VAL A 139 -3.65 17.46 8.35
CA VAL A 139 -2.46 18.28 8.59
C VAL A 139 -2.50 19.57 7.76
N VAL A 140 -1.99 20.67 8.30
CA VAL A 140 -1.69 21.86 7.49
C VAL A 140 -0.31 21.68 6.86
N ALA A 141 -0.24 21.70 5.54
CA ALA A 141 0.99 21.49 4.79
C ALA A 141 1.14 22.48 3.63
N VAL A 142 2.35 22.65 3.14
CA VAL A 142 2.63 23.40 1.90
C VAL A 142 2.85 22.41 0.76
N VAL A 143 2.20 22.62 -0.37
CA VAL A 143 2.40 21.82 -1.58
C VAL A 143 3.76 22.17 -2.17
N GLN A 144 4.70 21.24 -2.14
CA GLN A 144 6.05 21.44 -2.69
C GLN A 144 6.18 20.98 -4.14
N LYS A 145 5.48 19.90 -4.50
CA LYS A 145 5.54 19.32 -5.84
C LYS A 145 4.22 18.66 -6.18
N ILE A 146 3.82 18.77 -7.45
CA ILE A 146 2.70 18.02 -8.04
C ILE A 146 3.25 17.27 -9.24
N ASP A 147 3.07 15.95 -9.25
CA ASP A 147 3.35 15.08 -10.40
C ASP A 147 2.02 14.56 -10.95
N ALA A 148 1.48 15.25 -11.96
CA ALA A 148 0.20 14.89 -12.55
C ALA A 148 0.23 13.56 -13.31
N ALA A 149 1.40 13.18 -13.86
CA ALA A 149 1.57 11.93 -14.59
C ALA A 149 1.53 10.72 -13.64
N ALA A 150 2.16 10.84 -12.48
CA ALA A 150 2.11 9.84 -11.42
C ALA A 150 0.88 9.98 -10.51
N ARG A 151 0.09 11.07 -10.64
CA ARG A 151 -0.95 11.51 -9.69
C ARG A 151 -0.44 11.61 -8.24
N GLU A 152 0.78 12.07 -8.04
CA GLU A 152 1.39 12.20 -6.70
C GLU A 152 1.56 13.68 -6.32
N VAL A 153 1.47 13.96 -5.02
CA VAL A 153 1.72 15.30 -4.46
C VAL A 153 2.71 15.18 -3.31
N THR A 154 3.69 16.08 -3.27
CA THR A 154 4.63 16.21 -2.17
C THR A 154 4.19 17.36 -1.25
N LEU A 155 3.91 17.04 0.00
CA LEU A 155 3.43 17.95 1.03
C LEU A 155 4.52 18.16 2.09
N ALA A 156 4.92 19.41 2.32
CA ALA A 156 5.72 19.81 3.48
C ALA A 156 4.81 20.01 4.68
N GLY A 157 4.76 19.01 5.57
CA GLY A 157 4.13 19.14 6.88
C GLY A 157 5.08 19.76 7.91
N PRO A 158 4.60 19.98 9.15
CA PRO A 158 5.40 20.61 10.20
C PRO A 158 6.59 19.77 10.67
N LYS A 159 6.48 18.43 10.59
CA LYS A 159 7.53 17.50 11.06
C LYS A 159 8.45 17.00 9.95
N HIS A 160 7.90 16.74 8.77
CA HIS A 160 8.62 16.17 7.63
C HIS A 160 7.83 16.38 6.34
N THR A 161 8.48 16.07 5.21
CA THR A 161 7.85 16.09 3.88
C THR A 161 7.37 14.69 3.52
N VAL A 162 6.15 14.58 3.00
CA VAL A 162 5.58 13.31 2.53
C VAL A 162 5.18 13.41 1.07
N THR A 163 5.44 12.36 0.29
CA THR A 163 4.84 12.18 -1.04
C THR A 163 3.67 11.21 -0.92
N VAL A 164 2.50 11.64 -1.38
CA VAL A 164 1.23 10.93 -1.26
C VAL A 164 0.58 10.75 -2.63
N GLN A 165 -0.02 9.58 -2.85
CA GLN A 165 -0.84 9.32 -4.04
C GLN A 165 -2.15 10.09 -3.91
N VAL A 166 -2.59 10.77 -4.96
CA VAL A 166 -3.86 11.49 -4.95
C VAL A 166 -5.01 10.56 -5.30
N ALA A 167 -6.04 10.53 -4.44
CA ALA A 167 -7.24 9.74 -4.66
C ALA A 167 -7.88 10.04 -6.03
N PRO A 168 -8.44 9.03 -6.71
CA PRO A 168 -8.92 9.17 -8.08
C PRO A 168 -10.04 10.22 -8.23
N ASP A 169 -10.87 10.38 -7.20
CA ASP A 169 -11.97 11.32 -7.08
C ASP A 169 -11.53 12.75 -6.71
N MET A 170 -10.28 12.94 -6.28
CA MET A 170 -9.74 14.26 -5.97
C MET A 170 -9.15 14.93 -7.24
N PRO A 171 -9.63 16.13 -7.62
CA PRO A 171 -9.06 16.88 -8.74
C PRO A 171 -7.74 17.55 -8.34
N LEU A 172 -6.70 17.38 -9.16
CA LEU A 172 -5.38 17.99 -8.95
C LEU A 172 -5.37 19.50 -9.26
N ASP A 173 -6.28 19.99 -10.09
CA ASP A 173 -6.30 21.39 -10.57
C ASP A 173 -6.66 22.41 -9.48
N LYS A 174 -7.21 21.92 -8.36
CA LYS A 174 -7.61 22.74 -7.20
C LYS A 174 -6.45 23.15 -6.29
N ILE A 175 -5.27 22.56 -6.49
CA ILE A 175 -4.08 22.84 -5.69
C ILE A 175 -2.90 23.18 -6.60
N LYS A 176 -2.03 24.05 -6.14
CA LYS A 176 -0.83 24.50 -6.84
C LYS A 176 0.39 24.37 -5.95
N VAL A 177 1.56 24.24 -6.58
CA VAL A 177 2.83 24.31 -5.85
C VAL A 177 2.93 25.68 -5.17
N GLY A 178 3.26 25.68 -3.88
CA GLY A 178 3.29 26.86 -3.01
C GLY A 178 2.03 27.05 -2.17
N ASP A 179 0.92 26.39 -2.50
CA ASP A 179 -0.32 26.54 -1.73
C ASP A 179 -0.16 25.95 -0.33
N ARG A 180 -0.69 26.68 0.66
CA ARG A 180 -0.90 26.14 2.00
C ARG A 180 -2.26 25.48 2.02
N VAL A 181 -2.32 24.19 2.36
CA VAL A 181 -3.53 23.38 2.32
C VAL A 181 -3.74 22.69 3.65
N THR A 182 -5.01 22.52 4.03
CA THR A 182 -5.41 21.53 5.02
C THR A 182 -5.59 20.21 4.27
N ALA A 183 -4.62 19.32 4.37
CA ALA A 183 -4.62 18.03 3.72
C ALA A 183 -5.19 16.95 4.65
N THR A 184 -6.08 16.11 4.14
CA THR A 184 -6.50 14.86 4.80
C THR A 184 -5.98 13.69 3.99
N TYR A 185 -5.16 12.82 4.59
CA TYR A 185 -4.59 11.66 3.91
C TYR A 185 -4.56 10.41 4.81
N VAL A 186 -4.55 9.24 4.20
CA VAL A 186 -4.24 7.96 4.84
C VAL A 186 -2.74 7.76 4.75
N ALA A 187 -2.06 7.57 5.88
CA ALA A 187 -0.62 7.36 5.91
C ALA A 187 -0.24 6.00 5.29
N ALA A 188 0.96 5.92 4.72
CA ALA A 188 1.48 4.65 4.25
C ALA A 188 1.72 3.72 5.44
N THR A 189 1.27 2.47 5.38
CA THR A 189 1.41 1.51 6.48
C THR A 189 2.19 0.30 6.02
N ALA A 190 3.21 -0.09 6.79
CA ALA A 190 3.97 -1.30 6.55
C ALA A 190 3.14 -2.53 6.93
N MET A 191 3.06 -3.48 5.99
CA MET A 191 2.51 -4.82 6.19
C MET A 191 3.61 -5.82 6.55
N ASN A 192 4.83 -5.59 6.07
CA ASN A 192 6.01 -6.40 6.40
C ASN A 192 7.30 -5.58 6.22
N VAL A 193 8.27 -5.78 7.12
CA VAL A 193 9.62 -5.22 7.01
C VAL A 193 10.64 -6.32 7.26
N THR A 194 11.48 -6.59 6.26
CA THR A 194 12.58 -7.55 6.38
C THR A 194 13.93 -6.92 6.08
N ARG A 195 14.98 -7.41 6.75
CA ARG A 195 16.37 -7.02 6.55
C ARG A 195 17.19 -8.30 6.36
N GLY A 196 17.88 -8.42 5.22
CA GLY A 196 18.62 -9.65 4.87
C GLY A 196 17.75 -10.91 4.82
N GLY A 197 16.46 -10.78 4.49
CA GLY A 197 15.50 -11.90 4.43
C GLY A 197 14.83 -12.27 5.76
N HIS A 198 15.19 -11.60 6.87
CA HIS A 198 14.59 -11.84 8.17
C HIS A 198 13.64 -10.70 8.57
N VAL A 199 12.47 -11.03 9.11
CA VAL A 199 11.55 -10.03 9.67
C VAL A 199 12.24 -9.26 10.79
N VAL A 200 12.11 -7.94 10.77
CA VAL A 200 12.71 -7.06 11.77
C VAL A 200 11.84 -7.06 13.02
N LYS A 201 12.00 -8.08 13.87
CA LYS A 201 11.32 -8.21 15.17
C LYS A 201 12.26 -8.02 16.32
#